data_AF-A0A165IDK9-F1
#
_entry.id   AF-A0A165IDK9-F1
#
_cell.length_a   1.000
_cell.length_b   1.000
_cell.length_c   1.000
_cell.angle_alpha   90.00
_cell.angle_beta   90.00
_cell.angle_gamma   90.00
#
_symmetry.space_group_name_H-M   'P 1'
#
loop_
_entity.id
_entity.type
_entity.pdbx_description
1 polymer ?
#
loop_
_entity_poly.entity_id
_entity_poly.type
_entity_poly.pdbx_seq_one_letter_code
_entity_poly.pdbx_strand_id
1 'polypeptide(L)'
;TITKGRLLFTGTTVEENRPTVIKFSHRYSEDVHRVCAKHNCVPSIIGTTLLPSRWNMTVMELIADPWVNIADAYNTLRGRKFSIVREQLKALLSILREGGFVHGDLRDTNILVNTDTMIIKVVDFEWAGKEGEAQYPAFLNVRSVHCPQDVQSRKLIKYEHDEEMI
;
A
#
# COMPACT_ATOMS: atom_id res chain seq x y z
N THR A 1 1.51 -4.73 14.17
CA THR A 1 0.48 -3.86 14.78
C THR A 1 -0.05 -2.90 13.75
N ILE A 2 -1.34 -3.00 13.39
CA ILE A 2 -1.98 -2.05 12.47
C ILE A 2 -1.78 -0.63 13.01
N THR A 3 -1.15 0.23 12.21
CA THR A 3 -0.80 1.60 12.56
C THR A 3 -2.03 2.35 13.05
N LYS A 4 -1.94 2.91 14.26
CA LYS A 4 -2.96 3.68 14.96
C LYS A 4 -3.21 5.03 14.26
N GLY A 5 -3.76 5.00 13.04
CA GLY A 5 -4.34 6.17 12.38
C GLY A 5 -5.80 6.31 12.81
N ARG A 6 -6.24 7.52 13.20
CA ARG A 6 -7.59 7.82 13.74
C ARG A 6 -8.77 7.49 12.80
N LEU A 7 -8.52 6.84 11.67
CA LEU A 7 -9.44 6.68 10.54
C LEU A 7 -9.41 5.25 9.93
N LEU A 8 -8.86 4.29 10.66
CA LEU A 8 -8.85 2.88 10.30
C LEU A 8 -9.61 2.07 11.36
N PHE A 9 -10.59 1.31 10.91
CA PHE A 9 -11.49 0.54 11.79
C PHE A 9 -11.56 -0.90 11.31
N THR A 10 -11.86 -1.82 12.23
CA THR A 10 -12.19 -3.20 11.89
C THR A 10 -13.69 -3.41 12.02
N GLY A 11 -14.22 -4.33 11.23
CA GLY A 11 -15.64 -4.68 11.27
C GLY A 11 -15.89 -6.02 10.61
N THR A 12 -17.14 -6.42 10.57
CA THR A 12 -17.56 -7.68 9.97
C THR A 12 -18.76 -7.45 9.06
N THR A 13 -18.78 -8.03 7.88
CA THR A 13 -19.95 -7.92 6.98
C THR A 13 -21.15 -8.62 7.60
N VAL A 14 -22.34 -8.04 7.45
CA VAL A 14 -23.57 -8.58 8.05
C VAL A 14 -23.99 -9.91 7.40
N GLU A 15 -23.87 -10.01 6.08
CA GLU A 15 -24.36 -11.16 5.32
C GLU A 15 -23.40 -12.35 5.35
N GLU A 16 -22.09 -12.11 5.18
CA GLU A 16 -21.09 -13.18 5.05
C GLU A 16 -20.28 -13.42 6.31
N ASN A 17 -20.49 -12.62 7.36
CA ASN A 17 -19.66 -12.60 8.57
C ASN A 17 -18.15 -12.47 8.26
N ARG A 18 -17.80 -11.77 7.17
CA ARG A 18 -16.42 -11.64 6.69
C ARG A 18 -15.69 -10.55 7.48
N PRO A 19 -14.53 -10.83 8.10
CA PRO A 19 -13.72 -9.80 8.75
C PRO A 19 -13.17 -8.78 7.75
N THR A 20 -13.23 -7.50 8.10
CA THR A 20 -12.92 -6.37 7.22
C THR A 20 -12.12 -5.28 7.92
N VAL A 21 -11.44 -4.47 7.10
CA VAL A 21 -10.87 -3.18 7.47
C VAL A 21 -11.60 -2.09 6.71
N ILE A 22 -11.95 -1.01 7.42
CA ILE A 22 -12.62 0.18 6.89
C ILE A 22 -11.65 1.35 7.04
N LYS A 23 -11.23 1.93 5.93
CA LYS A 23 -10.33 3.09 5.88
C LYS A 23 -11.06 4.32 5.37
N PHE A 24 -10.92 5.43 6.09
CA PHE A 24 -11.39 6.74 5.65
C PHE A 24 -10.21 7.60 5.21
N SER A 25 -10.25 8.11 3.97
CA SER A 25 -9.17 8.92 3.42
C SER A 25 -9.66 9.99 2.44
N HIS A 26 -8.97 11.12 2.34
CA HIS A 26 -9.32 12.16 1.35
C HIS A 26 -8.90 11.82 -0.07
N ARG A 27 -7.89 10.96 -0.21
CA ARG A 27 -7.40 10.45 -1.49
C ARG A 27 -7.29 8.94 -1.39
N TYR A 28 -7.72 8.24 -2.42
CA TYR A 28 -7.54 6.80 -2.51
C TYR A 28 -7.56 6.41 -3.98
N SER A 29 -6.50 5.74 -4.43
CA SER A 29 -6.44 5.28 -5.80
C SER A 29 -7.02 3.87 -5.92
N GLU A 30 -8.34 3.81 -6.05
CA GLU A 30 -9.03 2.54 -6.28
C GLU A 30 -8.58 1.87 -7.58
N ASP A 31 -8.31 2.66 -8.62
CA ASP A 31 -7.85 2.16 -9.93
C ASP A 31 -6.52 1.41 -9.81
N VAL A 32 -5.52 2.05 -9.19
CA VAL A 32 -4.19 1.44 -8.99
C VAL A 32 -4.31 0.20 -8.09
N HIS A 33 -5.09 0.30 -7.02
CA HIS A 33 -5.34 -0.85 -6.15
C HIS A 33 -5.94 -2.02 -6.93
N ARG A 34 -7.01 -1.79 -7.71
CA ARG A 34 -7.67 -2.85 -8.49
C ARG A 34 -6.77 -3.48 -9.53
N VAL A 35 -5.85 -2.72 -10.12
CA VAL A 35 -4.81 -3.26 -11.02
C VAL A 35 -3.90 -4.22 -10.26
N CYS A 36 -3.35 -3.80 -9.12
CA CYS A 36 -2.50 -4.66 -8.28
C CYS A 36 -3.26 -5.88 -7.72
N ALA A 37 -4.56 -5.74 -7.45
CA ALA A 37 -5.42 -6.82 -6.94
C ALA A 37 -5.53 -8.01 -7.89
N LYS A 38 -5.45 -7.78 -9.21
CA LYS A 38 -5.46 -8.85 -10.22
C LYS A 38 -4.26 -9.80 -10.09
N HIS A 39 -3.20 -9.35 -9.42
CA HIS A 39 -1.97 -10.10 -9.20
C HIS A 39 -1.84 -10.63 -7.77
N ASN A 40 -2.89 -10.51 -6.94
CA ASN A 40 -2.91 -10.92 -5.53
C ASN A 40 -1.87 -10.20 -4.64
N CYS A 41 -1.33 -9.06 -5.07
CA CYS A 41 -0.29 -8.31 -4.36
C CYS A 41 -0.83 -7.29 -3.35
N VAL A 42 -2.14 -7.27 -3.08
CA VAL A 42 -2.82 -6.27 -2.22
C VAL A 42 -4.00 -6.94 -1.50
N PRO A 43 -4.58 -6.30 -0.46
CA PRO A 43 -5.85 -6.76 0.11
C PRO A 43 -6.99 -6.73 -0.92
N SER A 44 -7.94 -7.66 -0.86
CA SER A 44 -9.15 -7.58 -1.69
C SER A 44 -10.04 -6.40 -1.30
N ILE A 45 -10.42 -5.54 -2.25
CA ILE A 45 -11.44 -4.50 -2.04
C ILE A 45 -12.83 -5.16 -2.00
N ILE A 46 -13.58 -4.89 -0.93
CA ILE A 46 -14.99 -5.27 -0.79
C ILE A 46 -15.87 -4.17 -1.38
N GLY A 47 -15.55 -2.91 -1.12
CA GLY A 47 -16.25 -1.78 -1.73
C GLY A 47 -15.63 -0.44 -1.38
N THR A 48 -15.85 0.54 -2.25
CA THR A 48 -15.43 1.92 -2.04
C THR A 48 -16.63 2.84 -2.27
N THR A 49 -16.74 3.90 -1.47
CA THR A 49 -17.76 4.93 -1.69
C THR A 49 -17.23 6.32 -1.37
N LEU A 50 -17.66 7.30 -2.16
CA LEU A 50 -17.39 8.71 -1.94
C LEU A 50 -18.45 9.28 -0.98
N LEU A 51 -17.97 9.77 0.15
CA LEU A 51 -18.73 10.44 1.18
C LEU A 51 -18.70 11.97 1.00
N PRO A 52 -19.60 12.71 1.70
CA PRO A 52 -19.56 14.16 1.73
C PRO A 52 -18.17 14.72 2.08
N SER A 53 -17.89 15.94 1.61
CA SER A 53 -16.60 16.61 1.81
C SER A 53 -15.39 15.88 1.23
N ARG A 54 -15.60 15.11 0.15
CA ARG A 54 -14.55 14.38 -0.58
C ARG A 54 -13.78 13.37 0.29
N TRP A 55 -14.49 12.70 1.18
CA TRP A 55 -13.95 11.55 1.91
C TRP A 55 -14.22 10.28 1.11
N ASN A 56 -13.27 9.37 1.06
CA ASN A 56 -13.47 8.02 0.57
C ASN A 56 -13.60 7.10 1.78
N MET A 57 -14.59 6.22 1.76
CA MET A 57 -14.65 5.05 2.64
C MET A 57 -14.30 3.84 1.78
N THR A 58 -13.19 3.20 2.09
CA THR A 58 -12.77 1.95 1.45
C THR A 58 -12.89 0.81 2.45
N VAL A 59 -13.65 -0.22 2.09
CA VAL A 59 -13.80 -1.46 2.84
C VAL A 59 -13.02 -2.55 2.11
N MET A 60 -12.12 -3.22 2.82
CA MET A 60 -11.23 -4.25 2.29
C MET A 60 -11.15 -5.45 3.23
N GLU A 61 -10.60 -6.57 2.74
CA GLU A 61 -10.35 -7.73 3.59
C GLU A 61 -9.44 -7.37 4.77
N LEU A 62 -9.75 -7.94 5.95
CA LEU A 62 -8.83 -7.86 7.09
C LEU A 62 -7.68 -8.84 6.88
N ILE A 63 -6.47 -8.31 6.81
CA ILE A 63 -5.24 -9.10 6.84
C ILE A 63 -4.84 -9.28 8.31
N ALA A 64 -4.94 -10.51 8.81
CA ALA A 64 -4.59 -10.90 10.18
C ALA A 64 -3.32 -11.76 10.20
N ASP A 65 -2.92 -12.31 11.34
CA ASP A 65 -1.77 -13.20 11.45
C ASP A 65 -1.81 -14.35 10.41
N PRO A 66 -0.65 -14.81 9.88
CA PRO A 66 0.72 -14.48 10.26
C PRO A 66 1.34 -13.37 9.39
N TRP A 67 0.59 -12.31 9.11
CA TRP A 67 1.05 -11.19 8.30
C TRP A 67 1.62 -10.07 9.17
N VAL A 68 2.81 -9.60 8.82
CA VAL A 68 3.51 -8.49 9.50
C VAL A 68 4.04 -7.53 8.44
N ASN A 69 4.27 -6.26 8.79
CA ASN A 69 4.98 -5.38 7.87
C ASN A 69 6.47 -5.79 7.77
N ILE A 70 7.13 -5.46 6.65
CA ILE A 70 8.54 -5.79 6.45
C ILE A 70 9.42 -5.14 7.54
N ALA A 71 9.05 -3.93 7.98
CA ALA A 71 9.78 -3.21 9.04
C ALA A 71 9.84 -3.99 10.37
N ASP A 72 8.84 -4.82 10.67
CA ASP A 72 8.76 -5.66 11.86
C ASP A 72 9.36 -7.06 11.61
N ALA A 73 9.59 -7.43 10.34
CA ALA A 73 9.99 -8.77 9.93
C ALA A 73 11.49 -8.95 9.66
N TYR A 74 12.33 -7.93 9.89
CA TYR A 74 13.78 -7.95 9.55
C TYR A 74 14.55 -9.19 10.04
N ASN A 75 14.21 -9.73 11.21
CA ASN A 75 14.87 -10.92 11.74
C ASN A 75 14.42 -12.21 11.04
N THR A 76 13.16 -12.25 10.60
CA THR A 76 12.55 -13.39 9.92
C THR A 76 12.88 -13.41 8.43
N LEU A 77 12.99 -12.22 7.81
CA LEU A 77 13.32 -12.03 6.40
C LEU A 77 14.83 -11.93 6.18
N ARG A 78 15.52 -13.07 6.22
CA ARG A 78 16.95 -13.13 5.91
C ARG A 78 17.27 -14.14 4.81
N GLY A 79 18.38 -13.89 4.11
CA GLY A 79 18.87 -14.78 3.05
C GLY A 79 17.82 -15.02 1.97
N ARG A 80 17.57 -16.30 1.65
CA ARG A 80 16.65 -16.71 0.57
C ARG A 80 15.23 -16.17 0.75
N LYS A 81 14.74 -16.01 1.98
CA LYS A 81 13.41 -15.47 2.26
C LYS A 81 13.26 -14.04 1.75
N PHE A 82 14.26 -13.21 1.99
CA PHE A 82 14.26 -11.82 1.51
C PHE A 82 14.36 -11.75 -0.01
N SER A 83 15.11 -12.67 -0.65
CA SER A 83 15.15 -12.76 -2.12
C SER A 83 13.76 -13.03 -2.71
N ILE A 84 12.97 -13.93 -2.12
CA ILE A 84 11.60 -14.23 -2.58
C ILE A 84 10.68 -13.00 -2.47
N VAL A 85 10.78 -12.26 -1.36
CA VAL A 85 10.04 -11.01 -1.16
C VAL A 85 10.46 -9.96 -2.19
N ARG A 86 11.77 -9.81 -2.43
CA ARG A 86 12.32 -8.84 -3.38
C ARG A 86 11.87 -9.09 -4.82
N GLU A 87 11.81 -10.35 -5.26
CA GLU A 87 11.33 -10.67 -6.61
C GLU A 87 9.83 -10.34 -6.78
N GLN A 88 9.01 -10.52 -5.73
CA GLN A 88 7.62 -10.08 -5.76
C GLN A 88 7.48 -8.55 -5.81
N LEU A 89 8.33 -7.80 -5.09
CA LEU A 89 8.35 -6.33 -5.15
C LEU A 89 8.75 -5.83 -6.54
N LYS A 90 9.73 -6.45 -7.20
CA LYS A 90 10.07 -6.14 -8.60
C LYS A 90 8.91 -6.43 -9.55
N ALA A 91 8.20 -7.56 -9.35
CA ALA A 91 7.03 -7.89 -10.15
C ALA A 91 5.92 -6.83 -9.98
N LEU A 92 5.70 -6.37 -8.75
CA LEU A 92 4.78 -5.26 -8.47
C LEU A 92 5.18 -3.97 -9.19
N LEU A 93 6.47 -3.60 -9.16
CA LEU A 93 6.95 -2.44 -9.90
C LEU A 93 6.71 -2.57 -11.40
N SER A 94 6.91 -3.76 -11.98
CA SER A 94 6.60 -4.02 -13.39
C SER A 94 5.12 -3.78 -13.69
N ILE A 95 4.22 -4.28 -12.83
CA ILE A 95 2.77 -4.08 -12.96
C ILE A 95 2.41 -2.59 -12.92
N LEU A 96 2.98 -1.84 -11.99
CA LEU A 96 2.76 -0.39 -11.87
C LEU A 96 3.26 0.33 -13.13
N ARG A 97 4.49 0.04 -13.56
CA ARG A 97 5.11 0.64 -14.74
C ARG A 97 4.34 0.37 -16.02
N GLU A 98 3.97 -0.89 -16.27
CA GLU A 98 3.21 -1.29 -17.45
C GLU A 98 1.81 -0.67 -17.46
N GLY A 99 1.22 -0.45 -16.29
CA GLY A 99 -0.04 0.27 -16.15
C GLY A 99 0.07 1.80 -16.23
N GLY A 100 1.28 2.37 -16.29
CA GLY A 100 1.51 3.81 -16.22
C GLY A 100 1.12 4.40 -14.86
N PHE A 101 1.34 3.64 -13.79
CA PHE A 101 0.98 3.98 -12.42
C PHE A 101 2.20 4.09 -11.52
N VAL A 102 2.02 4.85 -10.44
CA VAL A 102 2.94 4.97 -9.32
C VAL A 102 2.17 4.77 -8.01
N HIS A 103 2.82 4.23 -7.00
CA HIS A 103 2.27 4.11 -5.64
C HIS A 103 2.66 5.31 -4.78
N GLY A 104 3.92 5.71 -4.85
CA GLY A 104 4.52 6.82 -4.11
C GLY A 104 4.84 6.56 -2.65
N ASP A 105 4.51 5.37 -2.12
CA ASP A 105 4.66 5.07 -0.68
C ASP A 105 4.98 3.60 -0.38
N LEU A 106 5.88 3.00 -1.16
CA LEU A 106 6.29 1.58 -1.03
C LEU A 106 7.29 1.33 0.11
N ARG A 107 7.20 2.07 1.21
CA ARG A 107 8.04 1.84 2.39
C ARG A 107 7.74 0.48 3.02
N ASP A 108 8.73 -0.08 3.72
CA ASP A 108 8.66 -1.35 4.46
C ASP A 108 7.48 -1.46 5.44
N THR A 109 7.02 -0.34 5.98
CA THR A 109 5.83 -0.22 6.85
C THR A 109 4.50 -0.40 6.11
N ASN A 110 4.47 -0.17 4.79
CA ASN A 110 3.29 -0.32 3.92
C ASN A 110 3.33 -1.61 3.08
N ILE A 111 4.33 -2.47 3.32
CA ILE A 111 4.42 -3.78 2.69
C ILE A 111 4.25 -4.84 3.76
N LEU A 112 3.15 -5.59 3.68
CA LEU A 112 2.90 -6.74 4.52
C LEU A 112 3.52 -7.99 3.88
N VAL A 113 4.06 -8.87 4.72
CA VAL A 113 4.56 -10.18 4.34
C VAL A 113 3.91 -11.24 5.21
N ASN A 114 3.49 -12.34 4.60
CA ASN A 114 3.10 -13.54 5.33
C ASN A 114 4.37 -14.30 5.75
N THR A 115 4.60 -14.50 7.06
CA THR A 115 5.87 -15.08 7.54
C THR A 115 6.08 -16.55 7.23
N ASP A 116 5.03 -17.25 6.80
CA ASP A 116 5.07 -18.67 6.48
C ASP A 116 5.28 -18.87 4.97
N THR A 117 4.60 -18.09 4.14
CA THR A 117 4.60 -18.25 2.68
C THR A 117 5.50 -17.26 1.93
N MET A 118 5.95 -16.19 2.60
CA MET A 118 6.67 -15.06 2.00
C MET A 118 5.86 -14.26 0.96
N ILE A 119 4.55 -14.50 0.84
CA ILE A 119 3.68 -13.71 -0.04
C ILE A 119 3.61 -12.28 0.49
N ILE A 120 3.69 -11.29 -0.40
CA ILE A 120 3.54 -9.88 -0.05
C ILE A 120 2.12 -9.36 -0.31
N LYS A 121 1.70 -8.37 0.48
CA LYS A 121 0.54 -7.52 0.22
C LYS A 121 0.92 -6.07 0.49
N VAL A 122 0.80 -5.22 -0.52
CA VAL A 122 1.01 -3.78 -0.40
C VAL A 122 -0.28 -3.10 0.03
N VAL A 123 -0.14 -2.13 0.93
CA VAL A 123 -1.24 -1.32 1.45
C VAL A 123 -0.93 0.16 1.27
N ASP A 124 -1.93 1.00 1.54
CA ASP A 124 -1.83 2.46 1.53
C ASP A 124 -1.71 3.16 0.15
N PHE A 125 -2.76 3.00 -0.67
CA PHE A 125 -2.90 3.61 -2.00
C PHE A 125 -3.35 5.10 -1.97
N GLU A 126 -3.10 5.85 -0.89
CA GLU A 126 -3.55 7.24 -0.78
C GLU A 126 -2.76 8.22 -1.65
N TRP A 127 -1.51 7.88 -1.99
CA TRP A 127 -0.63 8.69 -2.84
C TRP A 127 -0.54 8.15 -4.26
N ALA A 128 -1.02 6.93 -4.47
CA ALA A 128 -0.96 6.25 -5.74
C ALA A 128 -1.79 6.98 -6.81
N GLY A 129 -1.45 6.74 -8.07
CA GLY A 129 -2.17 7.30 -9.21
C GLY A 129 -1.41 7.07 -10.52
N LYS A 130 -1.84 7.75 -11.58
CA LYS A 130 -1.13 7.73 -12.86
C LYS A 130 0.20 8.47 -12.74
N GLU A 131 1.24 7.92 -13.35
CA GLU A 131 2.50 8.63 -13.51
C GLU A 131 2.28 9.92 -14.31
N GLY A 132 2.93 11.01 -13.88
CA GLY A 132 2.72 12.34 -14.47
C GLY A 132 1.50 13.11 -13.95
N GLU A 133 0.60 12.46 -13.19
CA GLU A 133 -0.56 13.10 -12.55
C GLU A 133 -0.50 13.01 -11.01
N ALA A 134 -0.07 11.87 -10.47
CA ALA A 134 -0.03 11.62 -9.03
C ALA A 134 0.96 12.56 -8.32
N GLN A 135 0.57 13.06 -7.14
CA GLN A 135 1.35 14.06 -6.40
C GLN A 135 1.48 13.71 -4.92
N TYR A 136 2.69 13.92 -4.38
CA TYR A 136 2.93 13.90 -2.95
C TYR A 136 2.03 14.88 -2.19
N PRO A 137 1.64 14.56 -0.94
CA PRO A 137 0.85 15.47 -0.11
C PRO A 137 1.56 16.83 0.09
N ALA A 138 0.77 17.83 0.48
CA ALA A 138 1.30 19.17 0.76
C ALA A 138 2.29 19.21 1.93
N PHE A 139 2.16 18.26 2.86
CA PHE A 139 2.98 18.16 4.06
C PHE A 139 3.66 16.80 4.10
N LEU A 140 4.74 16.66 3.35
CA LEU A 140 5.55 15.46 3.35
C LEU A 140 6.63 15.54 4.44
N ASN A 141 6.77 14.47 5.22
CA ASN A 141 7.81 14.38 6.25
C ASN A 141 9.11 13.85 5.65
N VAL A 142 9.88 14.73 5.01
CA VAL A 142 11.20 14.42 4.43
C VAL A 142 12.35 14.44 5.45
N ARG A 143 12.06 14.71 6.73
CA ARG A 143 13.10 14.91 7.77
C ARG A 143 13.36 13.66 8.60
N SER A 144 12.30 12.94 8.97
CA SER A 144 12.41 11.80 9.89
C SER A 144 12.08 10.47 9.22
N VAL A 145 11.86 10.45 7.91
CA VAL A 145 11.55 9.26 7.12
C VAL A 145 12.47 9.28 5.91
N HIS A 146 13.03 8.12 5.58
CA HIS A 146 13.75 7.95 4.33
C HIS A 146 12.81 8.27 3.16
N CYS A 147 13.23 9.19 2.29
CA CYS A 147 12.51 9.60 1.09
C CYS A 147 13.51 9.57 -0.08
N PRO A 148 13.05 9.19 -1.28
CA PRO A 148 13.85 9.27 -2.49
C PRO A 148 14.44 10.68 -2.72
N GLN A 149 15.60 10.74 -3.40
CA GLN A 149 16.50 11.91 -3.34
C GLN A 149 15.86 13.25 -3.79
N ASP A 150 14.93 13.24 -4.75
CA ASP A 150 14.31 14.44 -5.34
C ASP A 150 12.85 14.66 -4.91
N VAL A 151 12.39 13.93 -3.89
CA VAL A 151 11.01 13.99 -3.40
C VAL A 151 10.72 15.33 -2.71
N GLN A 152 9.62 15.96 -3.10
CA GLN A 152 9.18 17.24 -2.56
C GLN A 152 7.65 17.30 -2.45
N SER A 153 7.15 18.05 -1.46
CA SER A 153 5.72 18.29 -1.28
C SER A 153 5.08 18.85 -2.56
N ARG A 154 3.89 18.34 -2.90
CA ARG A 154 3.10 18.73 -4.09
C ARG A 154 3.78 18.48 -5.44
N LYS A 155 4.95 17.83 -5.49
CA LYS A 155 5.56 17.41 -6.74
C LYS A 155 4.99 16.07 -7.20
N LEU A 156 5.17 15.83 -8.50
CA LEU A 156 4.77 14.58 -9.12
C LEU A 156 5.55 13.42 -8.51
N ILE A 157 4.84 12.32 -8.29
CA ILE A 157 5.41 11.04 -7.96
C ILE A 157 5.87 10.41 -9.28
N LYS A 158 7.09 9.89 -9.29
CA LYS A 158 7.71 9.24 -10.45
C LYS A 158 7.92 7.77 -10.16
N TYR A 159 8.00 6.94 -11.20
CA TYR A 159 8.35 5.54 -11.05
C TYR A 159 9.68 5.33 -10.30
N GLU A 160 10.69 6.18 -10.52
CA GLU A 160 11.97 6.07 -9.83
C GLU A 160 11.86 6.25 -8.31
N HIS A 161 10.83 6.97 -7.85
CA HIS A 161 10.56 7.11 -6.41
C HIS A 161 10.13 5.78 -5.79
N ASP A 162 9.31 5.01 -6.51
CA ASP A 162 8.87 3.68 -6.08
C ASP A 162 10.04 2.68 -6.14
N GLU A 163 10.92 2.81 -7.13
CA GLU A 163 12.11 1.97 -7.28
C GLU A 163 13.15 2.19 -6.18
N GLU A 164 13.39 3.45 -5.77
CA GLU A 164 14.34 3.76 -4.68
C GLU A 164 13.83 3.27 -3.30
N MET A 165 12.52 3.09 -3.12
CA MET A 165 11.93 2.65 -1.86
C MET A 165 12.06 1.14 -1.58
N ILE A 166 12.42 0.31 -2.58
CA ILE A 166 12.37 -1.17 -2.48
C ILE A 166 13.72 -1.91 -2.56
#